data_AF-A0A6A7MYD8-F1
#
_entry.id   AF-A0A6A7MYD8-F1
#
_cell.length_a   1.000
_cell.length_b   1.000
_cell.length_c   1.000
_cell.angle_alpha   90.00
_cell.angle_beta   90.00
_cell.angle_gamma   90.00
#
_symmetry.space_group_name_H-M   'P 1'
#
loop_
_entity.id
_entity.type
_entity.pdbx_description
1 polymer ?
#
loop_
_entity_poly.entity_id
_entity_poly.type
_entity_poly.pdbx_seq_one_letter_code
_entity_poly.pdbx_strand_id
1 'polypeptide(L)'
;MSIDAPISRVQRVRHELKIREVEVAEVRDIGTHFRRVTFRGPALHDFYSASFDDHVKFILGQGEDAVKRDYTPRSFDPVAGELCLEFALHGDGPAARWAAQAAPGQRVIVGGPRGSFIIPADYDWQLLVGDESALPAIARRLEELPAGVRVIVIAKVGDAADRRALASSAQVDLRWVGSDEEMIAAVRAFNLPGGDGYAWSAGEAATMAAVRHELVGVKGLGKHQIRAAAYWKRGGSGFHATLED
;
A
#
# COMPACT_ATOMS: atom_id res chain seq x y z
N MET A 1 -31.67 -22.13 -12.25
CA MET A 1 -30.22 -22.39 -12.16
C MET A 1 -29.67 -21.43 -11.12
N SER A 2 -29.22 -21.94 -9.98
CA SER A 2 -28.44 -21.14 -9.03
C SER A 2 -27.11 -20.87 -9.71
N ILE A 3 -26.88 -19.64 -10.17
CA ILE A 3 -25.54 -19.22 -10.56
C ILE A 3 -24.85 -18.95 -9.22
N ASP A 4 -24.00 -19.87 -8.79
CA ASP A 4 -23.16 -19.64 -7.62
C ASP A 4 -22.44 -18.31 -7.82
N ALA A 5 -22.60 -17.40 -6.85
CA ALA A 5 -21.88 -16.14 -6.88
C ALA A 5 -20.37 -16.45 -6.93
N PRO A 6 -19.59 -15.79 -7.81
CA PRO A 6 -18.17 -16.08 -7.90
C PRO A 6 -17.50 -15.89 -6.54
N ILE A 7 -16.77 -16.93 -6.11
CA ILE A 7 -16.03 -16.93 -4.84
C ILE A 7 -14.77 -16.09 -5.04
N SER A 8 -14.43 -15.24 -4.06
CA SER A 8 -13.18 -14.48 -4.10
C SER A 8 -11.97 -15.44 -4.22
N ARG A 9 -11.06 -15.14 -5.15
CA ARG A 9 -9.78 -15.85 -5.29
C ARG A 9 -8.73 -15.37 -4.29
N VAL A 10 -9.03 -14.33 -3.50
CA VAL A 10 -8.11 -13.77 -2.50
C VAL A 10 -7.96 -14.75 -1.33
N GLN A 11 -6.72 -15.10 -1.02
CA GLN A 11 -6.41 -16.01 0.09
C GLN A 11 -5.91 -15.23 1.31
N ARG A 12 -6.43 -15.56 2.49
CA ARG A 12 -5.95 -14.96 3.73
C ARG A 12 -4.98 -15.89 4.44
N VAL A 13 -3.75 -15.40 4.64
CA VAL A 13 -2.71 -16.10 5.40
C VAL A 13 -2.49 -15.37 6.73
N ARG A 14 -2.30 -16.11 7.81
CA ARG A 14 -1.92 -15.55 9.11
C ARG A 14 -0.45 -15.83 9.38
N HIS A 15 0.25 -14.84 9.93
CA HIS A 15 1.64 -14.97 10.34
C HIS A 15 1.73 -14.90 11.86
N GLU A 16 2.76 -15.51 12.42
CA GLU A 16 3.11 -15.29 13.82
C GLU A 16 3.49 -13.82 14.02
N LEU A 17 2.87 -13.14 14.97
CA LEU A 17 3.20 -11.75 15.27
C LEU A 17 4.54 -11.70 16.00
N LYS A 18 5.55 -11.13 15.34
CA LYS A 18 6.88 -10.89 15.92
C LYS A 18 7.18 -9.40 16.00
N ILE A 19 7.84 -9.01 17.07
CA ILE A 19 8.35 -7.65 17.31
C ILE A 19 9.87 -7.70 17.11
N ARG A 20 10.37 -6.86 16.21
CA ARG A 20 11.75 -6.88 15.74
C ARG A 20 12.39 -5.52 16.00
N GLU A 21 13.50 -5.50 16.73
CA GLU A 21 14.40 -4.35 16.69
C GLU A 21 15.20 -4.38 15.39
N VAL A 22 15.18 -3.27 14.66
CA VAL A 22 15.91 -3.09 13.41
C VAL A 22 16.70 -1.78 13.44
N GLU A 23 17.78 -1.75 12.67
CA GLU A 23 18.67 -0.60 12.54
C GLU A 23 18.56 -0.04 11.12
N VAL A 24 18.55 1.29 10.98
CA VAL A 24 18.65 1.96 9.68
C VAL A 24 20.00 1.65 9.05
N ALA A 25 19.97 1.01 7.88
CA ALA A 25 21.14 0.71 7.05
C ALA A 25 21.42 1.83 6.03
N GLU A 26 20.38 2.29 5.33
CA GLU A 26 20.46 3.30 4.28
C GLU A 26 19.23 4.23 4.36
N VAL A 27 19.44 5.49 4.02
CA VAL A 27 18.39 6.48 3.83
C VAL A 27 18.56 7.12 2.45
N ARG A 28 17.49 7.17 1.67
CA ARG A 28 17.48 7.77 0.34
C ARG A 28 16.23 8.61 0.11
N ASP A 29 16.42 9.85 -0.32
CA ASP A 29 15.32 10.68 -0.80
C ASP A 29 14.92 10.22 -2.21
N ILE A 30 13.64 9.93 -2.41
CA ILE A 30 13.09 9.37 -3.67
C ILE A 30 12.01 10.27 -4.28
N GLY A 31 11.90 11.49 -3.76
CA GLY A 31 10.97 12.55 -4.12
C GLY A 31 11.12 13.69 -3.12
N THR A 32 10.48 14.82 -3.39
CA THR A 32 10.49 15.98 -2.47
C THR A 32 9.87 15.61 -1.12
N HIS A 33 8.81 14.81 -1.13
CA HIS A 33 8.06 14.43 0.08
C HIS A 33 8.12 12.93 0.35
N PHE A 34 9.14 12.23 -0.15
CA PHE A 34 9.31 10.80 0.10
C PHE A 34 10.73 10.41 0.41
N ARG A 35 10.85 9.55 1.41
CA ARG A 35 12.10 8.95 1.83
C ARG A 35 11.99 7.44 1.91
N ARG A 36 12.91 6.76 1.24
CA ARG A 36 13.14 5.33 1.39
C ARG A 36 14.12 5.11 2.54
N VAL A 37 13.79 4.19 3.44
CA VAL A 37 14.65 3.77 4.52
C VAL A 37 14.81 2.26 4.46
N THR A 38 16.05 1.81 4.32
CA THR A 38 16.42 0.40 4.38
C THR A 38 16.84 0.08 5.81
N PHE A 39 16.28 -0.99 6.36
CA PHE A 39 16.55 -1.49 7.69
C PHE A 39 17.21 -2.85 7.63
N ARG A 40 18.08 -3.13 8.60
CA ARG A 40 18.76 -4.43 8.77
C ARG A 40 18.71 -4.86 10.23
N GLY A 41 19.04 -6.12 10.47
CA GLY A 41 19.25 -6.64 11.83
C GLY A 41 18.99 -8.13 11.93
N PRO A 42 19.60 -8.82 12.91
CA PRO A 42 19.45 -10.28 13.06
C PRO A 42 18.00 -10.71 13.33
N ALA A 43 17.16 -9.80 13.85
CA ALA A 43 15.74 -10.06 14.07
C ALA A 43 14.92 -10.24 12.77
N LEU A 44 15.48 -9.87 11.60
CA LEU A 44 14.83 -10.02 10.30
C LEU A 44 15.05 -11.39 9.64
N HIS A 45 15.81 -12.31 10.25
CA HIS A 45 16.17 -13.60 9.64
C HIS A 45 14.97 -14.46 9.19
N ASP A 46 13.80 -14.25 9.79
CA ASP A 46 12.55 -14.95 9.49
C ASP A 46 11.45 -14.00 8.99
N PHE A 47 11.80 -12.77 8.61
CA PHE A 47 10.83 -11.81 8.12
C PHE A 47 10.24 -12.30 6.80
N TYR A 48 8.92 -12.22 6.70
CA TYR A 48 8.20 -12.67 5.51
C TYR A 48 7.00 -11.75 5.26
N SER A 49 6.82 -11.38 3.99
CA SER A 49 5.70 -10.57 3.52
C SER A 49 5.26 -11.10 2.16
N ALA A 50 4.09 -11.71 2.12
CA ALA A 50 3.60 -12.49 0.98
C ALA A 50 2.72 -11.69 0.01
N SER A 51 2.25 -10.51 0.42
CA SER A 51 1.40 -9.65 -0.43
C SER A 51 1.89 -8.22 -0.48
N PHE A 52 1.66 -7.55 -1.61
CA PHE A 52 1.99 -6.15 -1.83
C PHE A 52 1.30 -5.18 -0.86
N ASP A 53 0.15 -5.57 -0.33
CA ASP A 53 -0.66 -4.77 0.60
C ASP A 53 -0.49 -5.20 2.07
N ASP A 54 0.53 -6.02 2.36
CA ASP A 54 0.96 -6.28 3.73
C ASP A 54 1.37 -4.98 4.41
N HIS A 55 1.20 -4.94 5.73
CA HIS A 55 1.68 -3.84 6.56
C HIS A 55 2.39 -4.35 7.80
N VAL A 56 3.37 -3.58 8.23
CA VAL A 56 4.03 -3.70 9.53
C VAL A 56 3.66 -2.52 10.41
N LYS A 57 3.63 -2.74 11.72
CA LYS A 57 3.58 -1.67 12.71
C LYS A 57 4.98 -1.11 12.90
N PHE A 58 5.20 0.12 12.48
CA PHE A 58 6.37 0.91 12.84
C PHE A 58 6.12 1.57 14.20
N ILE A 59 6.99 1.29 15.18
CA ILE A 59 6.77 1.62 16.58
C ILE A 59 7.88 2.55 17.07
N LEU A 60 7.49 3.74 17.52
CA LEU A 60 8.37 4.77 18.07
C LEU A 60 8.07 4.99 19.55
N GLY A 61 9.10 4.97 20.40
CA GLY A 61 8.95 5.06 21.85
C GLY A 61 8.70 3.70 22.50
N GLN A 62 8.32 3.71 23.78
CA GLN A 62 8.13 2.52 24.62
C GLN A 62 6.84 2.63 25.43
N GLY A 63 6.30 1.49 25.88
CA GLY A 63 5.14 1.45 26.76
C GLY A 63 3.83 1.89 26.10
N GLU A 64 2.91 2.43 26.89
CA GLU A 64 1.57 2.84 26.45
C GLU A 64 1.61 4.06 25.52
N ASP A 65 2.62 4.93 25.66
CA ASP A 65 2.81 6.13 24.84
C ASP A 65 3.48 5.85 23.49
N ALA A 66 3.81 4.58 23.20
CA ALA A 66 4.45 4.21 21.95
C ALA A 66 3.57 4.53 20.74
N VAL A 67 4.12 5.32 19.82
CA VAL A 67 3.43 5.70 18.58
C VAL A 67 3.56 4.56 17.58
N LYS A 68 2.42 4.00 17.17
CA LYS A 68 2.34 2.90 16.22
C LYS A 68 1.73 3.38 14.90
N ARG A 69 2.39 3.11 13.78
CA ARG A 69 1.91 3.47 12.44
C ARG A 69 2.07 2.30 11.49
N ASP A 70 1.11 2.12 10.59
CA ASP A 70 1.19 1.10 9.56
C ASP A 70 2.07 1.60 8.41
N TYR A 71 3.00 0.76 7.98
CA TYR A 71 3.82 0.98 6.78
C TYR A 71 3.86 -0.28 5.94
N THR A 72 3.85 -0.12 4.62
CA THR A 72 4.01 -1.22 3.68
C THR A 72 5.47 -1.67 3.62
N PRO A 73 5.78 -2.97 3.80
CA PRO A 73 7.06 -3.55 3.40
C PRO A 73 7.23 -3.35 1.89
N ARG A 74 8.04 -2.37 1.50
CA ARG A 74 8.24 -2.02 0.09
C ARG A 74 9.00 -3.11 -0.65
N SER A 75 9.99 -3.69 0.01
CA SER A 75 10.70 -4.89 -0.41
C SER A 75 11.39 -5.53 0.80
N PHE A 76 11.70 -6.81 0.70
CA PHE A 76 12.55 -7.52 1.65
C PHE A 76 13.52 -8.42 0.88
N ASP A 77 14.82 -8.25 1.12
CA ASP A 77 15.86 -9.14 0.61
C ASP A 77 16.26 -10.11 1.73
N PRO A 78 15.91 -11.41 1.63
CA PRO A 78 16.23 -12.39 2.66
C PRO A 78 17.72 -12.77 2.71
N VAL A 79 18.47 -12.53 1.64
CA VAL A 79 19.92 -12.82 1.59
C VAL A 79 20.69 -11.70 2.27
N ALA A 80 20.35 -10.44 1.95
CA ALA A 80 20.94 -9.28 2.62
C ALA A 80 20.39 -9.07 4.04
N GLY A 81 19.20 -9.61 4.34
CA GLY A 81 18.49 -9.37 5.58
C GLY A 81 17.98 -7.93 5.69
N GLU A 82 17.56 -7.36 4.57
CA GLU A 82 17.22 -5.94 4.44
C GLU A 82 15.74 -5.73 4.17
N LEU A 83 15.08 -4.96 5.04
CA LEU A 83 13.69 -4.54 4.90
C LEU A 83 13.64 -3.09 4.45
N CYS A 84 13.00 -2.82 3.32
CA CYS A 84 12.79 -1.47 2.83
C CYS A 84 11.38 -0.97 3.20
N LEU A 85 11.29 0.23 3.76
CA LEU A 85 10.03 0.98 3.92
C LEU A 85 10.13 2.34 3.21
N GLU A 86 9.01 2.87 2.77
CA GLU A 86 8.92 4.22 2.22
C GLU A 86 8.02 5.09 3.09
N PHE A 87 8.48 6.30 3.39
CA PHE A 87 7.83 7.26 4.25
C PHE A 87 7.45 8.48 3.45
N ALA A 88 6.16 8.79 3.42
CA ALA A 88 5.71 10.12 3.04
C ALA A 88 6.08 11.11 4.15
N LEU A 89 6.70 12.23 3.78
CA LEU A 89 7.22 13.24 4.69
C LEU A 89 6.20 14.34 4.99
N HIS A 90 4.96 14.22 4.48
CA HIS A 90 3.93 15.23 4.67
C HIS A 90 3.26 15.09 6.06
N GLY A 91 3.12 16.23 6.75
CA GLY A 91 2.41 16.37 8.02
C GLY A 91 3.29 16.24 9.27
N ASP A 92 2.75 16.67 10.42
CA ASP A 92 3.50 16.81 11.68
C ASP A 92 3.37 15.58 12.60
N GLY A 93 3.23 14.39 12.02
CA GLY A 93 3.11 13.15 12.78
C GLY A 93 4.47 12.68 13.34
N PRO A 94 4.52 11.95 14.47
CA PRO A 94 5.77 11.44 15.02
C PRO A 94 6.59 10.60 14.04
N ALA A 95 5.93 9.78 13.20
CA ALA A 95 6.61 8.96 12.19
C ALA A 95 7.18 9.79 11.02
N ALA A 96 6.48 10.84 10.58
CA ALA A 96 6.98 11.76 9.57
C ALA A 96 8.19 12.56 10.08
N ARG A 97 8.12 13.07 11.33
CA ARG A 97 9.26 13.74 11.99
C ARG A 97 10.47 12.81 12.15
N TRP A 98 10.24 11.57 12.57
CA TRP A 98 11.30 10.57 12.65
C TRP A 98 11.92 10.32 11.27
N ALA A 99 11.11 10.09 10.23
CA ALA A 99 11.59 9.84 8.88
C ALA A 99 12.42 11.01 8.32
N ALA A 100 11.99 12.25 8.58
CA ALA A 100 12.72 13.46 8.19
C ALA A 100 14.13 13.57 8.81
N GLN A 101 14.37 12.89 9.94
CA GLN A 101 15.63 12.86 10.68
C GLN A 101 16.30 11.48 10.67
N ALA A 102 15.80 10.56 9.83
CA ALA A 102 16.32 9.21 9.75
C ALA A 102 17.80 9.22 9.32
N ALA A 103 18.63 8.46 10.01
CA ALA A 103 20.06 8.34 9.72
C ALA A 103 20.55 6.90 9.99
N PRO A 104 21.55 6.41 9.23
CA PRO A 104 22.16 5.11 9.49
C PRO A 104 22.59 4.93 10.94
N GLY A 105 22.37 3.73 11.47
CA GLY A 105 22.65 3.37 12.86
C GLY A 105 21.50 3.65 13.86
N GLN A 106 20.48 4.41 13.48
CA GLN A 106 19.30 4.59 14.34
C GLN A 106 18.50 3.30 14.46
N ARG A 107 18.00 3.01 15.66
CA ARG A 107 17.22 1.80 15.95
C ARG A 107 15.76 2.11 16.15
N VAL A 108 14.90 1.22 15.67
CA VAL A 108 13.44 1.29 15.77
C VAL A 108 12.85 -0.10 15.92
N ILE A 109 11.57 -0.15 16.31
CA ILE A 109 10.84 -1.40 16.46
C ILE A 109 9.84 -1.55 15.31
N VAL A 110 9.83 -2.74 14.71
CA VAL A 110 8.87 -3.14 13.68
C VAL A 110 8.10 -4.38 14.15
N GLY A 111 6.78 -4.33 14.10
CA GLY A 111 5.90 -5.45 14.43
C GLY A 111 5.18 -6.02 13.20
N GLY A 112 5.11 -7.34 13.08
CA GLY A 112 4.38 -8.02 11.98
C GLY A 112 5.25 -8.35 10.77
N PRO A 113 4.66 -8.54 9.57
CA PRO A 113 3.22 -8.47 9.29
C PRO A 113 2.42 -9.51 10.09
N ARG A 114 1.15 -9.23 10.40
CA ARG A 114 0.27 -10.18 11.15
C ARG A 114 -0.42 -11.19 10.23
N GLY A 115 -0.47 -10.90 8.94
CA GLY A 115 -1.12 -11.73 7.94
C GLY A 115 -1.08 -11.04 6.58
N SER A 116 -1.46 -11.80 5.56
CA SER A 116 -1.46 -11.35 4.16
C SER A 116 -2.79 -11.66 3.49
N PHE A 117 -3.15 -10.82 2.53
CA PHE A 117 -4.24 -11.07 1.59
C PHE A 117 -3.61 -11.33 0.22
N ILE A 118 -3.37 -12.59 -0.09
CA ILE A 118 -2.75 -12.98 -1.36
C ILE A 118 -3.74 -12.73 -2.49
N ILE A 119 -3.47 -11.71 -3.28
CA ILE A 119 -4.25 -11.34 -4.46
C ILE A 119 -3.56 -11.95 -5.69
N PRO A 120 -4.23 -12.87 -6.42
CA PRO A 120 -3.67 -13.50 -7.61
C PRO A 120 -3.12 -12.49 -8.61
N ALA A 121 -2.01 -12.80 -9.27
CA ALA A 121 -1.36 -11.88 -10.23
C ALA A 121 -1.96 -11.98 -11.64
N ASP A 122 -2.71 -13.05 -11.92
CA ASP A 122 -3.18 -13.51 -13.23
C ASP A 122 -4.63 -13.08 -13.54
N TYR A 123 -5.11 -11.97 -12.98
CA TYR A 123 -6.34 -11.33 -13.44
C TYR A 123 -6.17 -10.77 -14.85
N ASP A 124 -7.23 -10.80 -15.66
CA ASP A 124 -7.25 -10.21 -17.00
C ASP A 124 -6.95 -8.71 -16.94
N TRP A 125 -7.41 -8.04 -15.88
CA TRP A 125 -7.07 -6.67 -15.58
C TRP A 125 -7.04 -6.38 -14.08
N GLN A 126 -6.22 -5.40 -13.68
CA GLN A 126 -6.21 -4.87 -12.32
C GLN A 126 -6.34 -3.35 -12.30
N LEU A 127 -7.13 -2.83 -11.37
CA LEU A 127 -7.25 -1.38 -11.10
C LEU A 127 -6.61 -1.08 -9.74
N LEU A 128 -5.58 -0.23 -9.72
CA LEU A 128 -4.91 0.22 -8.50
C LEU A 128 -5.18 1.71 -8.32
N VAL A 129 -5.88 2.09 -7.25
CA VAL A 129 -6.22 3.50 -6.95
C VAL A 129 -5.61 3.90 -5.62
N GLY A 130 -4.89 5.01 -5.55
CA GLY A 130 -4.43 5.44 -4.24
C GLY A 130 -3.72 6.77 -4.20
N ASP A 131 -3.53 7.25 -2.99
CA ASP A 131 -2.79 8.48 -2.72
C ASP A 131 -1.31 8.18 -2.40
N GLU A 132 -0.60 9.21 -1.98
CA GLU A 132 0.81 9.16 -1.59
C GLU A 132 1.10 8.02 -0.61
N SER A 133 0.20 7.76 0.35
CA SER A 133 0.38 6.70 1.35
C SER A 133 0.30 5.29 0.77
N ALA A 134 -0.36 5.13 -0.37
CA ALA A 134 -0.55 3.86 -1.06
C ALA A 134 0.50 3.58 -2.14
N LEU A 135 1.28 4.58 -2.55
CA LEU A 135 2.33 4.44 -3.57
C LEU A 135 3.31 3.29 -3.31
N PRO A 136 3.76 3.02 -2.06
CA PRO A 136 4.66 1.89 -1.81
C PRO A 136 4.04 0.54 -2.17
N ALA A 137 2.75 0.35 -1.86
CA ALA A 137 2.02 -0.88 -2.18
C ALA A 137 1.74 -0.98 -3.68
N ILE A 138 1.35 0.11 -4.33
CA ILE A 138 1.15 0.17 -5.79
C ILE A 138 2.45 -0.18 -6.51
N ALA A 139 3.56 0.46 -6.13
CA ALA A 139 4.87 0.22 -6.75
C ALA A 139 5.31 -1.24 -6.58
N ARG A 140 5.15 -1.80 -5.38
CA ARG A 140 5.44 -3.21 -5.12
C ARG A 140 4.56 -4.14 -5.97
N ARG A 141 3.26 -3.86 -6.07
CA ARG A 141 2.36 -4.67 -6.91
C ARG A 141 2.80 -4.66 -8.37
N LEU A 142 3.13 -3.49 -8.91
CA LEU A 142 3.55 -3.36 -10.31
C LEU A 142 4.82 -4.15 -10.62
N GLU A 143 5.76 -4.25 -9.67
CA GLU A 143 6.98 -5.07 -9.81
C GLU A 143 6.70 -6.57 -9.76
N GLU A 144 5.67 -7.00 -9.03
CA GLU A 144 5.27 -8.41 -8.90
C GLU A 144 4.47 -8.94 -10.10
N LEU A 145 3.87 -8.05 -10.89
CA LEU A 145 2.96 -8.46 -11.96
C LEU A 145 3.71 -8.99 -13.20
N PRO A 146 3.26 -10.14 -13.75
CA PRO A 146 3.88 -10.72 -14.93
C PRO A 146 3.57 -9.92 -16.19
N ALA A 147 4.36 -10.15 -17.24
CA ALA A 147 4.09 -9.59 -18.56
C ALA A 147 2.71 -10.04 -19.09
N GLY A 148 2.05 -9.15 -19.84
CA GLY A 148 0.75 -9.41 -20.47
C GLY A 148 -0.47 -9.08 -19.61
N VAL A 149 -0.32 -8.87 -18.29
CA VAL A 149 -1.41 -8.37 -17.44
C VAL A 149 -1.67 -6.90 -17.75
N ARG A 150 -2.94 -6.51 -17.89
CA ARG A 150 -3.33 -5.10 -18.02
C ARG A 150 -3.52 -4.49 -16.63
N VAL A 151 -2.84 -3.38 -16.35
CA VAL A 151 -2.97 -2.69 -15.06
C VAL A 151 -3.29 -1.23 -15.31
N ILE A 152 -4.33 -0.75 -14.66
CA ILE A 152 -4.72 0.65 -14.65
C ILE A 152 -4.38 1.21 -13.28
N VAL A 153 -3.65 2.32 -13.25
CA VAL A 153 -3.21 2.97 -12.01
C VAL A 153 -3.73 4.40 -11.98
N ILE A 154 -4.47 4.76 -10.95
CA ILE A 154 -4.89 6.13 -10.67
C ILE A 154 -4.21 6.54 -9.36
N ALA A 155 -3.14 7.32 -9.47
CA ALA A 155 -2.29 7.68 -8.33
C ALA A 155 -2.33 9.18 -8.07
N LYS A 156 -2.61 9.57 -6.82
CA LYS A 156 -2.60 10.97 -6.40
C LYS A 156 -1.29 11.35 -5.73
N VAL A 157 -0.73 12.48 -6.17
CA VAL A 157 0.35 13.20 -5.50
C VAL A 157 0.01 14.69 -5.48
N GLY A 158 0.13 15.33 -4.32
CA GLY A 158 -0.09 16.76 -4.14
C GLY A 158 1.00 17.62 -4.81
N ASP A 159 2.21 17.07 -4.97
CA ASP A 159 3.31 17.70 -5.70
C ASP A 159 3.70 16.84 -6.92
N ALA A 160 3.81 17.47 -8.09
CA ALA A 160 4.27 16.81 -9.31
C ALA A 160 5.71 16.30 -9.21
N ALA A 161 6.54 16.87 -8.31
CA ALA A 161 7.89 16.40 -8.05
C ALA A 161 7.97 15.02 -7.39
N ASP A 162 6.87 14.53 -6.80
CA ASP A 162 6.79 13.18 -6.22
C ASP A 162 6.31 12.12 -7.21
N ARG A 163 5.93 12.52 -8.44
CA ARG A 163 5.66 11.59 -9.53
C ARG A 163 6.95 10.85 -9.86
N ARG A 164 6.87 9.53 -9.92
CA ARG A 164 8.04 8.67 -10.15
C ARG A 164 7.77 7.61 -11.20
N ALA A 165 8.83 7.12 -11.82
CA ALA A 165 8.74 5.92 -12.63
C ALA A 165 8.34 4.73 -11.73
N LEU A 166 7.35 3.97 -12.18
CA LEU A 166 6.90 2.74 -11.52
C LEU A 166 7.32 1.57 -12.40
N ALA A 167 8.23 0.74 -11.91
CA ALA A 167 8.73 -0.42 -12.65
C ALA A 167 7.64 -1.49 -12.77
N SER A 168 7.50 -2.09 -13.95
CA SER A 168 6.59 -3.21 -14.17
C SER A 168 6.97 -3.96 -15.45
N SER A 169 6.68 -5.28 -15.47
CA SER A 169 6.63 -6.06 -16.71
C SER A 169 5.25 -6.05 -17.36
N ALA A 170 4.22 -5.60 -16.63
CA ALA A 170 2.84 -5.56 -17.08
C ALA A 170 2.57 -4.39 -18.04
N GLN A 171 1.40 -4.40 -18.68
CA GLN A 171 0.93 -3.29 -19.51
C GLN A 171 0.27 -2.24 -18.62
N VAL A 172 1.02 -1.19 -18.27
CA VAL A 172 0.58 -0.16 -17.31
C VAL A 172 -0.03 1.05 -18.01
N ASP A 173 -1.28 1.36 -17.68
CA ASP A 173 -1.95 2.63 -17.96
C ASP A 173 -1.97 3.47 -16.66
N LEU A 174 -1.03 4.40 -16.55
CA LEU A 174 -0.81 5.21 -15.34
C LEU A 174 -1.35 6.63 -15.54
N ARG A 175 -2.26 7.02 -14.65
CA ARG A 175 -2.77 8.39 -14.53
C ARG A 175 -2.40 8.98 -13.17
N TRP A 176 -1.57 10.02 -13.21
CA TRP A 176 -1.34 10.89 -12.05
C TRP A 176 -2.46 11.93 -11.93
N VAL A 177 -2.91 12.18 -10.70
CA VAL A 177 -3.90 13.21 -10.35
C VAL A 177 -3.39 14.07 -9.18
N GLY A 178 -3.85 15.32 -9.09
CA GLY A 178 -3.40 16.29 -8.09
C GLY A 178 -4.32 16.45 -6.88
N SER A 179 -5.56 15.95 -6.95
CA SER A 179 -6.55 16.12 -5.87
C SER A 179 -7.46 14.90 -5.69
N ASP A 180 -8.19 14.88 -4.57
CA ASP A 180 -9.19 13.85 -4.28
C ASP A 180 -10.33 13.89 -5.30
N GLU A 181 -10.75 15.09 -5.73
CA GLU A 181 -11.78 15.30 -6.75
C GLU A 181 -11.34 14.76 -8.11
N GLU A 182 -10.09 15.01 -8.51
CA GLU A 182 -9.54 14.48 -9.75
C GLU A 182 -9.42 12.95 -9.72
N MET A 183 -9.05 12.36 -8.57
CA MET A 183 -9.04 10.90 -8.40
C MET A 183 -10.44 10.31 -8.58
N ILE A 184 -11.44 10.86 -7.90
CA ILE A 184 -12.82 10.39 -7.99
C ILE A 184 -13.36 10.58 -9.41
N ALA A 185 -13.05 11.71 -10.07
CA ALA A 185 -13.43 11.96 -11.46
C ALA A 185 -12.78 10.94 -12.42
N ALA A 186 -11.51 10.60 -12.20
CA ALA A 186 -10.82 9.58 -13.00
C ALA A 186 -11.44 8.18 -12.80
N VAL A 187 -11.80 7.81 -11.56
CA VAL A 187 -12.52 6.56 -11.28
C VAL A 187 -13.90 6.56 -11.92
N ARG A 188 -14.64 7.68 -11.91
CA ARG A 188 -15.94 7.81 -12.60
C ARG A 188 -15.80 7.62 -14.10
N ALA A 189 -14.77 8.17 -14.71
CA ALA A 189 -14.49 8.05 -16.15
C ALA A 189 -13.97 6.65 -16.56
N PHE A 190 -13.47 5.86 -15.61
CA PHE A 190 -12.97 4.51 -15.88
C PHE A 190 -14.13 3.56 -16.22
N ASN A 191 -14.04 2.90 -17.38
CA ASN A 191 -14.98 1.85 -17.79
C ASN A 191 -14.43 0.49 -17.38
N LEU A 192 -15.25 -0.32 -16.67
CA LEU A 192 -14.86 -1.67 -16.29
C LEU A 192 -14.60 -2.50 -17.56
N PRO A 193 -13.37 -3.02 -17.75
CA PRO A 193 -13.11 -3.94 -18.84
C PRO A 193 -13.90 -5.25 -18.64
N GLY A 194 -14.19 -5.96 -19.73
CA GLY A 194 -14.63 -7.35 -19.64
C GLY A 194 -13.52 -8.25 -19.08
N GLY A 195 -13.89 -9.48 -18.67
CA GLY A 195 -12.96 -10.46 -18.10
C GLY A 195 -12.94 -10.49 -16.57
N ASP A 196 -12.11 -11.38 -16.02
CA ASP A 196 -11.88 -11.52 -14.58
C ASP A 196 -10.93 -10.41 -14.10
N GLY A 197 -11.48 -9.45 -13.35
CA GLY A 197 -10.74 -8.29 -12.88
C GLY A 197 -10.76 -8.10 -11.38
N TYR A 198 -9.78 -7.34 -10.90
CA TYR A 198 -9.65 -7.02 -9.49
C TYR A 198 -9.28 -5.55 -9.27
N ALA A 199 -9.98 -4.88 -8.36
CA ALA A 199 -9.68 -3.52 -7.93
C ALA A 199 -9.05 -3.51 -6.53
N TRP A 200 -8.04 -2.68 -6.36
CA TRP A 200 -7.47 -2.38 -5.07
C TRP A 200 -7.40 -0.86 -4.90
N SER A 201 -7.83 -0.36 -3.75
CA SER A 201 -7.73 1.07 -3.45
C SER A 201 -7.27 1.32 -2.03
N ALA A 202 -6.32 2.24 -1.84
CA ALA A 202 -5.93 2.70 -0.52
C ALA A 202 -5.57 4.19 -0.44
N GLY A 203 -5.85 4.80 0.71
CA GLY A 203 -5.58 6.22 0.95
C GLY A 203 -6.46 6.83 2.04
N GLU A 204 -6.80 8.11 1.91
CA GLU A 204 -7.68 8.83 2.84
C GLU A 204 -9.08 8.21 2.91
N ALA A 205 -9.62 8.08 4.13
CA ALA A 205 -10.84 7.35 4.42
C ALA A 205 -12.09 7.78 3.61
N ALA A 206 -12.38 9.08 3.52
CA ALA A 206 -13.53 9.57 2.78
C ALA A 206 -13.33 9.42 1.27
N THR A 207 -12.12 9.69 0.78
CA THR A 207 -11.78 9.47 -0.64
C THR A 207 -11.93 8.00 -1.03
N MET A 208 -11.42 7.07 -0.22
CA MET A 208 -11.53 5.63 -0.49
C MET A 208 -12.97 5.11 -0.39
N ALA A 209 -13.78 5.68 0.51
CA ALA A 209 -15.20 5.38 0.57
C ALA A 209 -15.92 5.83 -0.72
N ALA A 210 -15.60 7.02 -1.24
CA ALA A 210 -16.14 7.49 -2.51
C ALA A 210 -15.68 6.61 -3.69
N VAL A 211 -14.39 6.25 -3.77
CA VAL A 211 -13.87 5.32 -4.79
C VAL A 211 -14.61 3.98 -4.75
N ARG A 212 -14.80 3.39 -3.57
CA ARG A 212 -15.55 2.14 -3.42
C ARG A 212 -17.01 2.29 -3.83
N HIS A 213 -17.67 3.39 -3.46
CA HIS A 213 -19.05 3.66 -3.86
C HIS A 213 -19.20 3.72 -5.40
N GLU A 214 -18.29 4.40 -6.08
CA GLU A 214 -18.30 4.48 -7.55
C GLU A 214 -18.07 3.11 -8.20
N LEU A 215 -17.10 2.32 -7.71
CA LEU A 215 -16.78 1.02 -8.30
C LEU A 215 -17.87 -0.03 -8.03
N VAL A 216 -18.34 -0.14 -6.78
CA VAL A 216 -19.30 -1.19 -6.37
C VAL A 216 -20.73 -0.73 -6.56
N GLY A 217 -21.09 0.43 -6.01
CA GLY A 217 -22.47 0.92 -5.97
C GLY A 217 -22.98 1.44 -7.30
N VAL A 218 -22.12 2.13 -8.07
CA VAL A 218 -22.51 2.74 -9.36
C VAL A 218 -22.17 1.82 -10.54
N LYS A 219 -20.94 1.31 -10.60
CA LYS A 219 -20.46 0.50 -11.75
C LYS A 219 -20.75 -0.99 -11.62
N GLY A 220 -21.19 -1.46 -10.45
CA GLY A 220 -21.58 -2.84 -10.23
C GLY A 220 -20.42 -3.85 -10.13
N LEU A 221 -19.20 -3.40 -9.81
CA LEU A 221 -18.08 -4.29 -9.54
C LEU A 221 -18.41 -5.19 -8.34
N GLY A 222 -18.19 -6.50 -8.46
CA GLY A 222 -18.49 -7.45 -7.40
C GLY A 222 -17.72 -7.15 -6.12
N LYS A 223 -18.38 -7.27 -4.95
CA LYS A 223 -17.74 -7.02 -3.65
C LYS A 223 -16.52 -7.91 -3.37
N HIS A 224 -16.42 -9.07 -4.03
CA HIS A 224 -15.30 -9.99 -3.94
C HIS A 224 -14.13 -9.66 -4.90
N GLN A 225 -14.36 -8.74 -5.84
CA GLN A 225 -13.40 -8.26 -6.84
C GLN A 225 -12.76 -6.93 -6.43
N ILE A 226 -12.98 -6.47 -5.21
CA ILE A 226 -12.41 -5.22 -4.72
C ILE A 226 -11.92 -5.34 -3.29
N ARG A 227 -10.82 -4.65 -3.02
CA ARG A 227 -10.39 -4.31 -1.67
C ARG A 227 -10.16 -2.81 -1.57
N ALA A 228 -10.92 -2.16 -0.71
CA ALA A 228 -10.75 -0.74 -0.39
C ALA A 228 -10.31 -0.59 1.07
N ALA A 229 -9.16 0.04 1.29
CA ALA A 229 -8.58 0.27 2.60
C ALA A 229 -8.39 1.77 2.86
N ALA A 230 -8.78 2.22 4.03
CA ALA A 230 -8.43 3.55 4.50
C ALA A 230 -7.12 3.47 5.29
N TYR A 231 -6.06 4.09 4.78
CA TYR A 231 -4.71 4.11 5.38
C TYR A 231 -4.52 5.27 6.35
N TRP A 232 -5.35 6.30 6.23
CA TRP A 232 -5.38 7.43 7.14
C TRP A 232 -6.73 8.14 7.05
N LYS A 233 -6.99 9.06 7.98
CA LYS A 233 -8.21 9.86 8.01
C LYS A 233 -7.84 11.30 8.39
N ARG A 234 -8.36 12.27 7.65
CA ARG A 234 -8.14 13.69 7.98
C ARG A 234 -8.67 14.00 9.39
N GLY A 235 -7.83 14.61 10.22
CA GLY A 235 -8.14 14.89 11.63
C GLY A 235 -8.08 13.67 12.56
N GLY A 236 -7.69 12.49 12.08
CA GLY A 236 -7.44 11.28 12.88
C GLY A 236 -5.95 10.98 13.06
N SER A 237 -5.61 10.14 14.04
CA SER A 237 -4.24 9.61 14.22
C SER A 237 -4.24 8.08 14.23
N GLY A 238 -3.31 7.45 13.50
CA GLY A 238 -3.14 5.97 13.51
C GLY A 238 -4.30 5.16 12.94
N PHE A 239 -5.01 5.69 11.93
CA PHE A 239 -6.19 5.05 11.35
C PHE A 239 -5.82 4.06 10.23
N HIS A 240 -6.17 2.78 10.39
CA HIS A 240 -6.17 1.82 9.28
C HIS A 240 -7.44 0.97 9.37
N ALA A 241 -8.28 0.96 8.33
CA ALA A 241 -9.54 0.22 8.29
C ALA A 241 -9.84 -0.35 6.90
N THR A 242 -10.39 -1.56 6.83
CA THR A 242 -10.97 -2.09 5.58
C THR A 242 -12.41 -1.58 5.47
N LEU A 243 -12.78 -1.06 4.31
CA LEU A 243 -14.13 -0.57 4.04
C LEU A 243 -15.00 -1.73 3.55
N GLU A 244 -15.61 -2.41 4.51
CA GLU A 244 -16.69 -3.37 4.34
C GLU A 244 -17.97 -2.64 4.81
N ASP A 245 -19.09 -2.79 4.08
CA ASP A 245 -20.31 -2.00 4.33
C ASP A 245 -20.77 -2.00 5.79
#